data_AF-A0A7S2NLS1-F1
#
_entry.id   AF-A0A7S2NLS1-F1
#
_cell.length_a   1.000
_cell.length_b   1.000
_cell.length_c   1.000
_cell.angle_alpha   90.00
_cell.angle_beta   90.00
_cell.angle_gamma   90.00
#
_symmetry.space_group_name_H-M   'P 1'
#
loop_
_entity.id
_entity.type
_entity.pdbx_description
1 polymer ?
#
loop_
_entity_poly.entity_id
_entity_poly.type
_entity_poly.pdbx_seq_one_letter_code
_entity_poly.pdbx_strand_id
1 'polypeptide(L)'
;PPDVIPKYAPDAVIGVIGAGGGGGGGAGGAVAVGGGDGGITLAEVAKHNTKADCWVVVNGEVLDVTKFLSEHPGGELAILTFAGKDATEEFNMIHPPDVIPK
;
A
#
# COMPACT_ATOMS: atom_id res chain seq x y z
N PRO A 1 1.80 -6.19 -16.40
CA PRO A 1 0.97 -5.56 -17.46
C PRO A 1 0.25 -4.35 -16.88
N PRO A 2 0.02 -3.27 -17.65
CA PRO A 2 -0.56 -2.02 -17.14
C PRO A 2 -2.02 -2.17 -16.69
N ASP A 3 -2.72 -3.22 -17.11
CA ASP A 3 -4.11 -3.50 -16.73
C ASP A 3 -4.24 -4.22 -15.38
N VAL A 4 -3.15 -4.64 -14.74
CA VAL A 4 -3.20 -5.50 -13.54
C VAL A 4 -3.89 -4.80 -12.37
N ILE A 5 -3.46 -3.59 -12.00
CA ILE A 5 -4.09 -2.89 -10.86
C ILE A 5 -5.55 -2.50 -11.17
N PRO A 6 -5.89 -1.88 -12.32
CA PRO A 6 -7.29 -1.58 -12.64
C PRO A 6 -8.21 -2.82 -12.71
N LYS A 7 -7.69 -3.97 -13.10
CA LYS A 7 -8.47 -5.21 -13.24
C LYS A 7 -8.63 -5.98 -11.93
N TYR A 8 -7.56 -6.07 -11.13
CA TYR A 8 -7.52 -6.95 -9.97
C TYR A 8 -7.59 -6.20 -8.63
N ALA A 9 -7.26 -4.91 -8.62
CA ALA A 9 -7.20 -4.11 -7.40
C ALA A 9 -7.51 -2.62 -7.67
N PRO A 10 -8.70 -2.28 -8.24
CA PRO A 10 -9.02 -0.92 -8.67
C PRO A 10 -9.04 0.09 -7.51
N ASP A 11 -9.29 -0.39 -6.28
CA ASP A 11 -9.37 0.43 -5.07
C ASP A 11 -8.11 0.31 -4.21
N ALA A 12 -6.99 -0.22 -4.75
CA ALA A 12 -5.78 -0.46 -3.97
C ALA A 12 -5.13 0.84 -3.48
N VAL A 13 -5.14 1.91 -4.28
CA VAL A 13 -4.55 3.19 -3.88
C VAL A 13 -5.48 3.88 -2.88
N ILE A 14 -5.03 4.00 -1.63
CA ILE A 14 -5.83 4.53 -0.52
C ILE A 14 -5.38 5.92 -0.05
N GLY A 15 -4.25 6.43 -0.56
CA GLY A 15 -3.76 7.76 -0.26
C GLY A 15 -2.29 7.93 -0.62
N VAL A 16 -1.70 9.03 -0.15
CA VAL A 16 -0.27 9.34 -0.31
C VAL A 16 0.38 9.55 1.05
N ILE A 17 1.69 9.32 1.10
CA ILE A 17 2.48 9.60 2.30
C ILE A 17 2.45 11.10 2.59
N GLY A 18 2.24 11.44 3.87
CA GLY A 18 2.35 12.80 4.36
C GLY A 18 2.90 12.88 5.77
N ALA A 19 3.27 14.10 6.16
CA ALA A 19 3.74 14.40 7.51
C ALA A 19 2.54 14.50 8.48
N GLY A 20 1.84 13.40 8.73
CA GLY A 20 0.80 13.34 9.75
C GLY A 20 1.39 13.55 11.15
N GLY A 21 0.96 14.61 11.84
CA GLY A 21 1.34 14.92 13.22
C GLY A 21 1.05 13.76 14.18
N GLY A 22 1.99 13.49 15.09
CA GLY A 22 1.97 12.34 15.97
C GLY A 22 0.71 12.23 16.84
N GLY A 23 0.14 11.03 16.89
CA GLY A 23 -0.92 10.65 17.82
C GLY A 23 -1.00 9.12 17.91
N GLY A 24 -0.68 8.58 19.08
CA GLY A 24 -0.51 7.15 19.29
C GLY A 24 -1.79 6.35 19.53
N GLY A 25 -1.62 5.02 19.50
CA GLY A 25 -2.33 4.03 20.32
C GLY A 25 -3.80 3.75 20.01
N GLY A 26 -4.09 2.54 19.55
CA GLY A 26 -5.42 1.94 19.68
C GLY A 26 -5.75 0.90 18.63
N ALA A 27 -5.87 -0.35 19.04
CA ALA A 27 -6.50 -1.42 18.27
C ALA A 27 -8.01 -1.18 18.17
N GLY A 28 -8.60 -1.36 16.99
CA GLY A 28 -10.04 -1.34 16.80
C GLY A 28 -10.42 -0.79 15.43
N GLY A 29 -10.93 -1.65 14.55
CA GLY A 29 -11.19 -1.33 13.16
C GLY A 29 -12.23 -0.24 12.94
N ALA A 30 -11.98 0.60 11.93
CA ALA A 30 -12.91 1.17 10.96
C ALA A 30 -12.18 2.25 10.17
N VAL A 31 -12.21 2.13 8.85
CA VAL A 31 -12.01 3.14 7.80
C VAL A 31 -11.64 4.56 8.26
N ALA A 32 -10.34 4.85 8.34
CA ALA A 32 -9.86 6.23 8.37
C ALA A 32 -9.71 6.74 6.92
N VAL A 33 -10.81 7.24 6.36
CA VAL A 33 -10.76 8.09 5.17
C VAL A 33 -10.12 9.42 5.60
N GLY A 34 -8.82 9.57 5.34
CA GLY A 34 -8.02 10.72 5.76
C GLY A 34 -7.60 11.59 4.58
N GLY A 35 -8.52 12.36 4.03
CA GLY A 35 -8.22 13.49 3.15
C GLY A 35 -8.37 14.80 3.92
N GLY A 36 -7.28 15.54 4.09
CA GLY A 36 -7.28 16.90 4.65
C GLY A 36 -6.02 17.19 5.49
N ASP A 37 -4.95 17.63 4.83
CA ASP A 37 -3.79 18.35 5.39
C ASP A 37 -2.72 17.58 6.20
N GLY A 38 -2.69 16.25 6.15
CA GLY A 38 -1.59 15.46 6.72
C GLY A 38 -1.64 14.00 6.32
N GLY A 39 -1.08 13.66 5.15
CA GLY A 39 -1.14 12.32 4.53
C GLY A 39 -0.70 11.15 5.43
N ILE A 40 -0.88 9.93 4.94
CA ILE A 40 -0.65 8.71 5.70
C ILE A 40 0.82 8.65 6.15
N THR A 41 1.07 8.33 7.41
CA THR A 41 2.45 8.24 7.91
C THR A 41 3.03 6.86 7.67
N LEU A 42 4.34 6.75 7.52
CA LEU A 42 5.02 5.44 7.49
C LEU A 42 4.78 4.62 8.78
N ALA A 43 4.58 5.29 9.92
CA ALA A 43 4.25 4.63 11.17
C ALA A 43 2.84 4.01 11.16
N GLU A 44 1.89 4.62 10.43
CA GLU A 44 0.58 4.01 10.19
C GLU A 44 0.72 2.81 9.26
N VAL A 45 1.38 2.98 8.12
CA VAL A 45 1.63 1.88 7.16
C VAL A 45 2.25 0.67 7.85
N ALA A 46 3.23 0.87 8.74
CA ALA A 46 3.91 -0.21 9.46
C ALA A 46 3.01 -1.10 10.32
N LYS A 47 1.79 -0.65 10.66
CA LYS A 47 0.79 -1.47 11.38
C LYS A 47 0.13 -2.52 10.48
N HIS A 48 0.07 -2.26 9.17
CA HIS A 48 -0.59 -3.10 8.16
C HIS A 48 0.44 -4.04 7.50
N ASN A 49 0.95 -4.99 8.29
CA ASN A 49 2.10 -5.83 7.93
C ASN A 49 1.81 -7.35 7.88
N THR A 50 0.55 -7.75 7.70
CA THR A 50 0.13 -9.16 7.72
C THR A 50 -0.61 -9.56 6.44
N LYS A 51 -0.73 -10.86 6.15
CA LYS A 51 -1.50 -11.34 4.98
C LYS A 51 -2.97 -10.90 5.01
N ALA A 52 -3.56 -10.73 6.19
CA ALA A 52 -4.95 -10.31 6.33
C ALA A 52 -5.11 -8.77 6.35
N ASP A 53 -4.01 -8.04 6.39
CA ASP A 53 -3.96 -6.59 6.50
C ASP A 53 -2.57 -6.10 6.03
N CYS A 54 -2.44 -5.86 4.72
CA CYS A 54 -1.16 -5.66 4.04
C CYS A 54 -1.17 -4.35 3.24
N TRP A 55 -0.44 -3.35 3.74
CA TRP A 55 -0.18 -2.13 2.98
C TRP A 55 1.28 -2.05 2.53
N VAL A 56 1.50 -1.37 1.42
CA VAL A 56 2.84 -1.04 0.92
C VAL A 56 2.87 0.41 0.43
N VAL A 57 4.05 1.02 0.44
CA VAL A 57 4.27 2.31 -0.23
C VAL A 57 5.01 2.08 -1.54
N VAL A 58 4.51 2.69 -2.61
CA VAL A 58 5.20 2.71 -3.90
C VAL A 58 5.10 4.12 -4.47
N ASN A 59 6.25 4.74 -4.76
CA ASN A 59 6.34 6.08 -5.33
C ASN A 59 5.58 7.15 -4.52
N GLY A 60 5.52 6.97 -3.19
CA GLY A 60 4.81 7.88 -2.27
C GLY A 60 3.30 7.63 -2.17
N GLU A 61 2.74 6.72 -2.96
CA GLU A 61 1.36 6.25 -2.81
C GLU A 61 1.30 5.11 -1.79
N VAL A 62 0.24 5.08 -1.00
CA VAL A 62 -0.06 3.99 -0.07
C VAL A 62 -1.08 3.09 -0.72
N LEU A 63 -0.73 1.81 -0.83
CA LEU A 63 -1.56 0.79 -1.45
C LEU A 63 -2.01 -0.23 -0.41
N ASP A 64 -3.32 -0.43 -0.27
CA ASP A 64 -3.88 -1.62 0.37
C ASP A 64 -3.93 -2.77 -0.65
N VAL A 65 -2.98 -3.69 -0.52
CA VAL A 65 -2.80 -4.82 -1.42
C VAL A 65 -3.38 -6.11 -0.84
N THR A 66 -4.09 -6.05 0.29
CA THR A 66 -4.62 -7.23 1.01
C THR A 66 -5.41 -8.16 0.10
N LYS A 67 -6.31 -7.60 -0.72
CA LYS A 67 -7.13 -8.37 -1.68
C LYS A 67 -6.37 -8.78 -2.93
N PHE A 68 -5.30 -8.06 -3.27
CA PHE A 68 -4.50 -8.31 -4.46
C PHE A 68 -3.45 -9.40 -4.27
N LEU A 69 -3.07 -9.73 -3.02
CA LEU A 69 -2.02 -10.71 -2.73
C LEU A 69 -2.14 -11.98 -3.57
N SER A 70 -3.30 -12.63 -3.58
CA SER A 70 -3.53 -13.90 -4.29
C SER A 70 -3.54 -13.77 -5.81
N GLU A 71 -3.77 -12.56 -6.32
CA GLU A 71 -3.82 -12.24 -7.75
C GLU A 71 -2.46 -11.74 -8.27
N HIS A 72 -1.48 -11.52 -7.39
CA HIS A 72 -0.17 -11.01 -7.77
C HIS A 72 0.59 -12.01 -8.64
N PRO A 73 0.94 -11.68 -9.91
CA PRO A 73 1.64 -12.62 -10.79
C PRO A 73 3.03 -13.05 -10.29
N GLY A 74 3.70 -12.23 -9.49
CA GLY A 74 4.98 -12.57 -8.84
C GLY A 74 4.83 -13.41 -7.57
N GLY A 75 3.60 -13.76 -7.18
CA GLY A 75 3.26 -14.52 -5.98
C GLY A 75 3.11 -13.66 -4.72
N GLU A 76 2.28 -14.11 -3.78
CA GLU A 76 1.96 -13.40 -2.54
C GLU A 76 3.20 -13.03 -1.70
N LEU A 77 4.17 -13.96 -1.61
CA LEU A 77 5.36 -13.83 -0.76
C LEU A 77 6.27 -12.66 -1.18
N ALA A 78 6.27 -12.32 -2.47
CA ALA A 78 7.04 -11.19 -2.98
C ALA A 78 6.53 -9.87 -2.38
N ILE A 79 5.21 -9.72 -2.25
CA ILE A 79 4.60 -8.54 -1.62
C ILE A 79 4.75 -8.61 -0.10
N LEU A 80 4.49 -9.77 0.52
CA LEU A 80 4.50 -9.91 1.99
C LEU A 80 5.85 -9.59 2.63
N THR A 81 6.95 -9.71 1.88
CA THR A 81 8.29 -9.31 2.35
C THR A 81 8.37 -7.79 2.65
N PHE A 82 7.52 -7.01 1.99
CA PHE A 82 7.40 -5.56 2.10
C PHE A 82 6.12 -5.11 2.82
N ALA A 83 5.36 -6.02 3.42
CA ALA A 83 4.16 -5.65 4.17
C ALA A 83 4.50 -4.63 5.27
N GLY A 84 3.78 -3.51 5.27
CA GLY A 84 3.99 -2.37 6.15
C GLY A 84 5.24 -1.53 5.85
N LYS A 85 5.79 -1.60 4.62
CA LYS A 85 7.03 -0.90 4.24
C LYS A 85 6.90 -0.15 2.92
N ASP A 86 7.90 0.68 2.67
CA ASP A 86 8.16 1.23 1.35
C ASP A 86 8.87 0.17 0.48
N ALA A 87 8.29 -0.10 -0.69
CA ALA A 87 8.76 -1.07 -1.67
C ALA A 87 9.17 -0.39 -2.99
N THR A 88 9.32 0.94 -3.00
CA THR A 88 9.51 1.73 -4.21
C THR A 88 10.72 1.27 -5.03
N GLU A 89 11.87 1.05 -4.40
CA GLU A 89 13.09 0.68 -5.11
C GLU A 89 12.94 -0.71 -5.76
N GLU A 90 12.53 -1.72 -5.00
CA GLU A 90 12.32 -3.07 -5.51
C GLU A 90 11.21 -3.16 -6.54
N PHE A 91 10.12 -2.42 -6.36
CA PHE A 91 9.03 -2.36 -7.32
C PHE A 91 9.51 -1.82 -8.66
N ASN A 92 10.20 -0.67 -8.66
CA ASN A 92 10.66 0.02 -9.87
C ASN A 92 11.77 -0.75 -10.61
N MET A 93 12.49 -1.66 -9.96
CA MET A 93 13.46 -2.54 -10.63
C MET A 93 12.82 -3.64 -11.48
N ILE A 94 11.58 -4.02 -11.16
CA ILE A 94 10.93 -5.22 -11.71
C ILE A 94 9.71 -4.86 -12.56
N HIS A 95 9.02 -3.77 -12.24
CA HIS A 95 7.75 -3.38 -12.85
C HIS A 95 7.91 -2.12 -13.70
N PRO A 96 7.24 -2.05 -14.87
CA PRO A 96 7.18 -0.81 -15.63
C PRO A 96 6.34 0.25 -14.88
N PRO A 97 6.60 1.55 -15.13
CA PRO A 97 6.03 2.66 -14.36
C PRO A 97 4.52 2.88 -14.57
N ASP A 98 3.89 2.12 -15.47
CA ASP A 98 2.47 2.21 -15.83
C ASP A 98 1.61 1.13 -15.14
N VAL A 99 2.20 0.29 -14.28
CA VAL A 99 1.46 -0.74 -13.52
C VAL A 99 0.55 -0.13 -12.46
N ILE A 100 0.99 0.93 -11.80
CA ILE A 100 0.15 1.68 -10.86
C ILE A 100 -0.41 2.89 -11.62
N PRO A 101 -1.74 2.98 -11.77
CA PRO A 101 -2.36 4.10 -12.46
C PRO A 101 -2.10 5.40 -11.69
N LYS A 102 -1.79 6.47 -12.43
CA LYS A 102 -1.58 7.83 -11.90
C LYS A 102 -2.88 8.59 -11.71
#